data_AF-U6D189-F1
#
_entry.id   AF-U6D189-F1
#
_cell.length_a   1.000
_cell.length_b   1.000
_cell.length_c   1.000
_cell.angle_alpha   90.00
_cell.angle_beta   90.00
_cell.angle_gamma   90.00
#
_symmetry.space_group_name_H-M   'P 1'
#
loop_
_entity.id
_entity.type
_entity.pdbx_description
1 polymer ?
#
loop_
_entity_poly.entity_id
_entity_poly.type
_entity_poly.pdbx_seq_one_letter_code
_entity_poly.pdbx_strand_id
1 'polypeptide(L)'
;TLIDSYESSSFMFLVFDLMRKGELFDYLTEKVALSEKETRSIMRSLLEAVSFLHANNIVHRDLKPENILLDDNMQIRLSDFGFSCHLEPGEKLRELCGTPGYLAPEILKCSMDETHPGYGKEVDLWACGVILFTLLAGSPPFWHRRQILMLRMIMEGRYQFSSPEWDDRSSTVKDLISKLLQVDPEERLTADQALQHPFFERCEGSQPWNLTPRQRFRVAVWTVLAAGRVALSTQRVRPLTKSALLRDPYALRPVRRLIDGCAFRLYGHWVKKGEQQNRAALFQHQPPGPFPITGPEEEGDSAAIPEEDAVLALG
;
A
#
# COMPACT_ATOMS: atom_id res chain seq x y z
N THR A 1 -22.27 -4.02 -7.87
CA THR A 1 -23.47 -4.63 -7.26
C THR A 1 -23.75 -5.93 -7.97
N LEU A 2 -24.15 -6.99 -7.26
CA LEU A 2 -24.68 -8.20 -7.91
C LEU A 2 -26.07 -7.86 -8.45
N ILE A 3 -26.20 -7.84 -9.77
CA ILE A 3 -27.44 -7.50 -10.48
C ILE A 3 -28.31 -8.74 -10.63
N ASP A 4 -27.69 -9.86 -10.99
CA ASP A 4 -28.40 -11.11 -11.27
C ASP A 4 -27.49 -12.33 -11.06
N SER A 5 -28.09 -13.50 -10.86
CA SER A 5 -27.38 -14.77 -10.71
C SER A 5 -28.12 -15.92 -11.38
N TYR A 6 -27.44 -16.66 -12.24
CA TYR A 6 -27.97 -17.84 -12.91
C TYR A 6 -27.17 -19.06 -12.49
N GLU A 7 -27.84 -20.02 -11.85
CA GLU A 7 -27.21 -21.22 -11.34
C GLU A 7 -27.65 -22.45 -12.13
N SER A 8 -26.69 -23.32 -12.43
CA SER A 8 -26.88 -24.65 -12.99
C SER A 8 -26.08 -25.66 -12.18
N SER A 9 -26.27 -26.96 -12.41
CA SER A 9 -25.52 -28.02 -11.71
C SER A 9 -24.00 -27.94 -11.88
N SER A 10 -23.50 -27.20 -12.88
CA SER A 10 -22.09 -27.18 -13.25
C SER A 10 -21.49 -25.77 -13.35
N PHE A 11 -22.33 -24.73 -13.41
CA PHE A 11 -21.90 -23.36 -13.62
C PHE A 11 -22.76 -22.38 -12.83
N MET A 12 -22.11 -21.35 -12.31
CA MET A 12 -22.73 -20.19 -11.71
C MET A 12 -22.33 -18.95 -12.52
N PHE A 13 -23.32 -18.23 -13.05
CA PHE A 13 -23.12 -16.96 -13.75
C PHE A 13 -23.57 -15.83 -12.85
N LEU A 14 -22.65 -14.95 -12.49
CA LEU A 14 -22.93 -13.78 -11.66
C LEU A 14 -22.83 -12.53 -12.53
N VAL A 15 -23.91 -11.74 -12.59
CA VAL A 15 -23.99 -10.51 -13.37
C VAL A 15 -23.72 -9.33 -12.45
N PHE A 16 -22.71 -8.53 -12.76
CA PHE A 16 -22.30 -7.37 -11.98
C PHE A 16 -22.25 -6.09 -12.81
N ASP A 17 -22.19 -4.95 -12.13
CA ASP A 17 -21.84 -3.68 -12.74
C ASP A 17 -20.46 -3.76 -13.43
N LEU A 18 -20.38 -3.24 -14.66
CA LEU A 18 -19.12 -3.18 -15.41
C LEU A 18 -18.23 -2.03 -14.92
N MET A 19 -17.06 -2.38 -14.38
CA MET A 19 -16.05 -1.43 -13.92
C MET A 19 -14.99 -1.21 -15.00
N ARG A 20 -15.24 -0.23 -15.90
CA ARG A 20 -14.47 -0.06 -17.14
C ARG A 20 -12.99 0.27 -16.97
N LYS A 21 -12.59 0.84 -15.82
CA LYS A 21 -11.18 1.14 -15.53
C LYS A 21 -10.45 -0.02 -14.85
N GLY A 22 -11.12 -1.15 -14.63
CA GLY A 22 -10.51 -2.35 -14.09
C GLY A 22 -10.07 -2.18 -12.64
N GLU A 23 -8.96 -2.81 -12.29
CA GLU A 23 -8.46 -2.90 -10.92
C GLU A 23 -7.67 -1.63 -10.51
N LEU A 24 -7.77 -1.28 -9.23
CA LEU A 24 -6.96 -0.23 -8.62
C LEU A 24 -5.47 -0.58 -8.67
N PHE A 25 -5.12 -1.86 -8.66
CA PHE A 25 -3.75 -2.34 -8.86
C PHE A 25 -3.17 -1.90 -10.22
N ASP A 26 -3.90 -2.14 -11.31
CA ASP A 26 -3.49 -1.75 -12.66
C ASP A 26 -3.38 -0.22 -12.77
N TYR A 27 -4.36 0.51 -12.21
CA TYR A 27 -4.34 1.97 -12.17
C TYR A 27 -3.13 2.52 -11.41
N LEU A 28 -2.83 1.97 -10.23
CA LEU A 28 -1.64 2.35 -9.45
C LEU A 28 -0.37 2.02 -10.24
N THR A 29 -0.32 0.88 -10.91
CA THR A 29 0.87 0.45 -11.64
C THR A 29 1.17 1.38 -12.82
N GLU A 30 0.14 1.84 -13.54
CA GLU A 30 0.27 2.86 -14.58
C GLU A 30 0.75 4.21 -14.01
N LYS A 31 0.19 4.64 -12.88
CA LYS A 31 0.50 5.93 -12.24
C LYS A 31 1.76 5.93 -11.40
N VAL A 32 2.31 4.76 -11.09
CA VAL A 32 3.43 4.51 -10.15
C VAL A 32 3.07 4.80 -8.69
N ALA A 33 2.55 5.99 -8.39
CA ALA A 33 2.10 6.39 -7.06
C ALA A 33 1.07 7.52 -7.19
N LEU A 34 0.10 7.55 -6.28
CA LEU A 34 -0.99 8.52 -6.33
C LEU A 34 -0.70 9.79 -5.51
N SER A 35 -1.42 10.86 -5.84
CA SER A 35 -1.43 12.07 -5.02
C SER A 35 -2.24 11.85 -3.73
N GLU A 36 -1.94 12.57 -2.65
CA GLU A 36 -2.74 12.48 -1.41
C GLU A 36 -4.21 12.85 -1.65
N LYS A 37 -4.50 13.71 -2.63
CA LYS A 37 -5.87 14.09 -2.99
C LYS A 37 -6.65 12.90 -3.57
N GLU A 38 -6.07 12.19 -4.52
CA GLU A 38 -6.68 10.99 -5.11
C GLU A 38 -6.78 9.87 -4.07
N THR A 39 -5.69 9.60 -3.35
CA THR A 39 -5.65 8.59 -2.27
C THR A 39 -6.72 8.87 -1.22
N ARG A 40 -6.93 10.13 -0.82
CA ARG A 40 -7.99 10.50 0.14
C ARG A 40 -9.38 10.13 -0.36
N SER A 41 -9.67 10.34 -1.64
CA SER A 41 -10.98 10.00 -2.23
C SER A 41 -11.22 8.50 -2.25
N ILE A 42 -10.20 7.75 -2.69
CA ILE A 42 -10.23 6.28 -2.77
C ILE A 42 -10.37 5.69 -1.36
N MET A 43 -9.53 6.11 -0.42
CA MET A 43 -9.51 5.57 0.93
C MET A 43 -10.74 5.93 1.74
N ARG A 44 -11.35 7.10 1.52
CA ARG A 44 -12.63 7.43 2.16
C ARG A 44 -13.70 6.42 1.73
N SER A 45 -13.85 6.22 0.42
CA SER A 45 -14.84 5.29 -0.13
C SER A 45 -14.56 3.84 0.32
N LEU A 46 -13.29 3.46 0.46
CA LEU A 46 -12.90 2.13 0.93
C LEU A 46 -13.30 1.93 2.40
N LEU A 47 -12.97 2.89 3.26
CA LEU A 47 -13.32 2.84 4.67
C LEU A 47 -14.83 2.91 4.90
N GLU A 48 -15.58 3.66 4.07
CA GLU A 48 -17.06 3.66 4.08
C GLU A 48 -17.62 2.27 3.73
N ALA A 49 -17.06 1.60 2.71
CA ALA A 49 -17.45 0.24 2.36
C ALA A 49 -17.11 -0.76 3.48
N VAL A 50 -15.92 -0.66 4.08
CA VAL A 50 -15.50 -1.53 5.20
C VAL A 50 -16.36 -1.30 6.44
N SER A 51 -16.64 -0.04 6.79
CA SER A 51 -17.57 0.31 7.88
C SER A 51 -18.95 -0.32 7.65
N PHE A 52 -19.47 -0.23 6.41
CA PHE A 52 -20.73 -0.87 6.06
C PHE A 52 -20.68 -2.41 6.23
N LEU A 53 -19.63 -3.08 5.77
CA LEU A 53 -19.48 -4.53 5.97
C LEU A 53 -19.44 -4.89 7.46
N HIS A 54 -18.65 -4.16 8.23
CA HIS A 54 -18.45 -4.42 9.65
C HIS A 54 -19.72 -4.17 10.46
N ALA A 55 -20.52 -3.18 10.10
CA ALA A 55 -21.85 -2.94 10.68
C ALA A 55 -22.84 -4.08 10.40
N ASN A 56 -22.67 -4.79 9.28
CA ASN A 56 -23.44 -5.99 8.91
C ASN A 56 -22.76 -7.29 9.33
N ASN A 57 -21.80 -7.24 10.27
CA ASN A 57 -21.09 -8.42 10.76
C ASN A 57 -20.36 -9.23 9.67
N ILE A 58 -19.96 -8.59 8.58
CA ILE A 58 -19.18 -9.22 7.50
C ILE A 58 -17.72 -8.78 7.62
N VAL A 59 -16.79 -9.73 7.52
CA VAL A 59 -15.34 -9.47 7.41
C VAL A 59 -14.88 -9.87 6.02
N HIS A 60 -14.12 -9.01 5.34
CA HIS A 60 -13.71 -9.26 3.96
C HIS A 60 -12.56 -10.26 3.86
N ARG A 61 -11.53 -10.12 4.72
CA ARG A 61 -10.33 -10.98 4.86
C ARG A 61 -9.33 -10.99 3.69
N ASP A 62 -9.68 -10.49 2.51
CA ASP A 62 -8.74 -10.33 1.38
C ASP A 62 -8.79 -8.94 0.72
N LEU A 63 -8.71 -7.87 1.52
CA LEU A 63 -8.63 -6.51 0.98
C LEU A 63 -7.26 -6.25 0.36
N LYS A 64 -7.25 -5.93 -0.93
CA LYS A 64 -6.05 -5.59 -1.72
C LYS A 64 -6.44 -4.76 -2.95
N PRO A 65 -5.52 -4.00 -3.58
CA PRO A 65 -5.81 -3.18 -4.75
C PRO A 65 -6.42 -3.94 -5.95
N GLU A 66 -6.13 -5.23 -6.09
CA GLU A 66 -6.68 -6.13 -7.11
C GLU A 66 -8.19 -6.34 -6.91
N ASN A 67 -8.64 -6.35 -5.65
CA ASN A 67 -10.05 -6.55 -5.29
C ASN A 67 -10.85 -5.23 -5.23
N ILE A 68 -10.24 -4.11 -5.61
CA ILE A 68 -10.87 -2.79 -5.65
C ILE A 68 -10.98 -2.34 -7.10
N LEU A 69 -12.19 -2.23 -7.63
CA LEU A 69 -12.45 -1.89 -9.03
C LEU A 69 -12.79 -0.41 -9.20
N LEU A 70 -12.46 0.15 -10.36
CA LEU A 70 -12.66 1.56 -10.71
C LEU A 70 -13.65 1.74 -11.87
N ASP A 71 -14.58 2.68 -11.72
CA ASP A 71 -15.48 3.10 -12.79
C ASP A 71 -14.90 4.29 -13.60
N ASP A 72 -15.64 4.75 -14.61
CA ASP A 72 -15.25 5.88 -15.46
C ASP A 72 -15.01 7.17 -14.66
N ASN A 73 -15.73 7.33 -13.55
CA ASN A 73 -15.70 8.48 -12.64
C ASN A 73 -14.67 8.36 -11.51
N MET A 74 -13.79 7.35 -11.56
CA MET A 74 -12.80 7.05 -10.51
C MET A 74 -13.43 6.74 -9.15
N GLN A 75 -14.69 6.32 -9.12
CA GLN A 75 -15.30 5.76 -7.91
C GLN A 75 -14.90 4.30 -7.79
N ILE A 76 -14.62 3.88 -6.55
CA ILE A 76 -14.25 2.50 -6.29
C ILE A 76 -15.48 1.65 -5.99
N ARG A 77 -15.38 0.36 -6.29
CA ARG A 77 -16.24 -0.68 -5.71
C ARG A 77 -15.38 -1.82 -5.22
N LEU A 78 -15.68 -2.29 -4.03
CA LEU A 78 -15.07 -3.51 -3.51
C LEU A 78 -15.66 -4.73 -4.22
N SER A 79 -14.82 -5.72 -4.47
CA SER A 79 -15.15 -6.96 -5.17
C SER A 79 -14.45 -8.14 -4.51
N ASP A 80 -14.74 -9.35 -5.00
CA ASP A 80 -14.16 -10.61 -4.54
C ASP A 80 -14.36 -10.91 -3.04
N PHE A 81 -15.59 -11.32 -2.74
CA PHE A 81 -16.02 -11.75 -1.41
C PHE A 81 -15.76 -13.25 -1.16
N GLY A 82 -14.87 -13.90 -1.96
CA GLY A 82 -14.64 -15.35 -1.87
C GLY A 82 -14.09 -15.83 -0.53
N PHE A 83 -13.37 -14.96 0.19
CA PHE A 83 -12.92 -15.21 1.56
C PHE A 83 -13.79 -14.53 2.62
N SER A 84 -14.84 -13.81 2.25
CA SER A 84 -15.65 -13.10 3.23
C SER A 84 -16.50 -14.05 4.06
N CYS A 85 -16.73 -13.71 5.32
CA CYS A 85 -17.60 -14.50 6.20
C CYS A 85 -18.39 -13.60 7.15
N HIS A 86 -19.48 -14.15 7.68
CA HIS A 86 -20.20 -13.55 8.79
C HIS A 86 -19.42 -13.81 10.09
N LEU A 87 -19.36 -12.82 10.98
CA LEU A 87 -18.69 -12.89 12.27
C LEU A 87 -19.55 -12.17 13.31
N GLU A 88 -20.20 -12.95 14.19
CA GLU A 88 -21.04 -12.37 15.23
C GLU A 88 -20.20 -11.59 16.25
N PRO A 89 -20.78 -10.58 16.91
CA PRO A 89 -20.09 -9.82 17.95
C PRO A 89 -19.54 -10.74 19.05
N GLY A 90 -18.22 -10.71 19.26
CA GLY A 90 -17.52 -11.52 20.26
C GLY A 90 -16.95 -12.83 19.73
N GLU A 91 -17.32 -13.26 18.53
CA GLU A 91 -16.69 -14.40 17.87
C GLU A 91 -15.31 -14.03 17.32
N LYS A 92 -14.46 -15.05 17.16
CA LYS A 92 -13.11 -14.93 16.60
C LYS A 92 -12.87 -16.02 15.57
N LEU A 93 -12.12 -15.66 14.53
CA LEU A 93 -11.71 -16.54 13.44
C LEU A 93 -10.29 -17.02 13.67
N ARG A 94 -9.96 -18.17 13.05
CA ARG A 94 -8.62 -18.76 13.12
C ARG A 94 -8.01 -19.16 11.78
N GLU A 95 -8.85 -19.23 10.75
CA GLU A 95 -8.45 -19.68 9.42
C GLU A 95 -7.38 -18.75 8.82
N LEU A 96 -6.28 -19.32 8.31
CA LEU A 96 -5.29 -18.58 7.54
C LEU A 96 -5.76 -18.45 6.09
N CYS A 97 -6.30 -17.31 5.72
CA CYS A 97 -6.74 -17.00 4.36
C CYS A 97 -6.40 -15.55 3.98
N GLY A 98 -6.39 -15.26 2.69
CA GLY A 98 -6.03 -13.96 2.14
C GLY A 98 -4.59 -13.86 1.64
N THR A 99 -4.26 -12.71 1.05
CA THR A 99 -2.99 -12.49 0.34
C THR A 99 -1.86 -12.13 1.31
N PRO A 100 -0.70 -12.85 1.34
CA PRO A 100 0.34 -12.71 2.36
C PRO A 100 0.85 -11.29 2.67
N GLY A 101 0.92 -10.40 1.68
CA GLY A 101 1.39 -9.01 1.87
C GLY A 101 0.39 -8.10 2.59
N TYR A 102 -0.87 -8.52 2.73
CA TYR A 102 -1.96 -7.76 3.35
C TYR A 102 -2.46 -8.43 4.64
N LEU A 103 -1.92 -9.59 5.02
CA LEU A 103 -2.28 -10.29 6.25
C LEU A 103 -1.89 -9.48 7.49
N ALA A 104 -2.80 -9.44 8.46
CA ALA A 104 -2.57 -8.81 9.74
C ALA A 104 -1.70 -9.69 10.66
N PRO A 105 -0.93 -9.10 11.61
CA PRO A 105 -0.06 -9.85 12.51
C PRO A 105 -0.77 -10.94 13.32
N GLU A 106 -2.00 -10.67 13.76
CA GLU A 106 -2.82 -11.58 14.56
C GLU A 106 -3.30 -12.81 13.77
N ILE A 107 -3.47 -12.72 12.45
CA ILE A 107 -3.76 -13.90 11.60
C ILE A 107 -2.56 -14.85 11.63
N LEU A 108 -1.35 -14.30 11.48
CA LEU A 108 -0.10 -15.07 11.49
C LEU A 108 0.18 -15.67 12.87
N LYS A 109 0.03 -14.89 13.94
CA LYS A 109 0.18 -15.36 15.33
C LYS A 109 -0.79 -16.48 15.65
N CYS A 110 -2.06 -16.31 15.29
CA CYS A 110 -3.11 -17.33 15.44
C CYS A 110 -2.79 -18.66 14.74
N SER A 111 -2.19 -18.60 13.55
CA SER A 111 -1.82 -19.79 12.79
C SER A 111 -0.59 -20.52 13.36
N MET A 112 0.25 -19.84 14.15
CA MET A 112 1.47 -20.40 14.75
C MET A 112 1.27 -20.82 16.21
N ASP A 113 0.34 -20.18 16.92
CA ASP A 113 0.07 -20.40 18.34
C ASP A 113 -1.42 -20.75 18.54
N GLU A 114 -1.67 -22.02 18.88
CA GLU A 114 -3.02 -22.53 19.14
C GLU A 114 -3.70 -21.83 20.34
N THR A 115 -2.93 -21.27 21.28
CA THR A 115 -3.46 -20.58 22.46
C THR A 115 -3.94 -19.15 22.18
N HIS A 116 -3.55 -18.57 21.04
CA HIS A 116 -3.99 -17.23 20.65
C HIS A 116 -5.53 -17.18 20.50
N PRO A 117 -6.24 -16.12 20.92
CA PRO A 117 -7.72 -16.07 20.91
C PRO A 117 -8.35 -16.01 19.51
N GLY A 118 -7.55 -15.81 18.45
CA GLY A 118 -7.99 -15.63 17.07
C GLY A 118 -8.03 -14.15 16.65
N TYR A 119 -8.68 -13.86 15.52
CA TYR A 119 -8.78 -12.52 14.95
C TYR A 119 -10.23 -12.14 14.62
N GLY A 120 -10.50 -10.86 14.40
CA GLY A 120 -11.84 -10.35 14.08
C GLY A 120 -11.85 -9.40 12.89
N LYS A 121 -12.73 -8.40 12.95
CA LYS A 121 -12.95 -7.41 11.88
C LYS A 121 -11.73 -6.50 11.65
N GLU A 122 -10.87 -6.38 12.66
CA GLU A 122 -9.72 -5.47 12.71
C GLU A 122 -8.67 -5.79 11.62
N VAL A 123 -8.67 -7.01 11.09
CA VAL A 123 -7.75 -7.44 10.02
C VAL A 123 -7.95 -6.67 8.71
N ASP A 124 -9.20 -6.27 8.41
CA ASP A 124 -9.52 -5.47 7.23
C ASP A 124 -8.91 -4.06 7.35
N LEU A 125 -8.76 -3.53 8.58
CA LEU A 125 -8.18 -2.20 8.82
C LEU A 125 -6.66 -2.21 8.68
N TRP A 126 -6.01 -3.31 9.05
CA TRP A 126 -4.60 -3.51 8.72
C TRP A 126 -4.39 -3.49 7.21
N ALA A 127 -5.19 -4.26 6.47
CA ALA A 127 -5.13 -4.28 5.01
C ALA A 127 -5.40 -2.90 4.39
N CYS A 128 -6.35 -2.13 4.92
CA CYS A 128 -6.55 -0.73 4.53
C CYS A 128 -5.29 0.14 4.76
N GLY A 129 -4.57 -0.07 5.87
CA GLY A 129 -3.29 0.57 6.13
C GLY A 129 -2.22 0.21 5.10
N VAL A 130 -2.12 -1.07 4.73
CA VAL A 130 -1.21 -1.55 3.68
C VAL A 130 -1.55 -0.93 2.32
N ILE A 131 -2.84 -0.87 1.97
CA ILE A 131 -3.32 -0.22 0.74
C ILE A 131 -2.98 1.27 0.75
N LEU A 132 -3.30 2.00 1.83
CA LEU A 132 -3.00 3.43 1.96
C LEU A 132 -1.51 3.73 1.78
N PHE A 133 -0.64 2.94 2.41
CA PHE A 133 0.82 3.03 2.24
C PHE A 133 1.19 2.81 0.77
N THR A 134 0.69 1.72 0.17
CA THR A 134 1.03 1.29 -1.19
C THR A 134 0.59 2.30 -2.24
N LEU A 135 -0.59 2.91 -2.09
CA LEU A 135 -1.08 3.94 -3.00
C LEU A 135 -0.17 5.19 -3.02
N LEU A 136 0.47 5.53 -1.90
CA LEU A 136 1.31 6.72 -1.76
C LEU A 136 2.78 6.47 -2.11
N ALA A 137 3.31 5.31 -1.72
CA ALA A 137 4.69 4.92 -1.99
C ALA A 137 4.88 4.36 -3.40
N GLY A 138 3.86 3.64 -3.91
CA GLY A 138 3.98 2.80 -5.12
C GLY A 138 4.57 1.41 -4.85
N SER A 139 4.87 1.10 -3.59
CA SER A 139 5.38 -0.19 -3.14
C SER A 139 4.79 -0.55 -1.76
N PRO A 140 4.64 -1.84 -1.44
CA PRO A 140 4.08 -2.27 -0.16
C PRO A 140 5.02 -1.95 1.02
N PRO A 141 4.48 -1.76 2.24
CA PRO A 141 5.25 -1.49 3.46
C PRO A 141 6.09 -2.70 3.90
N PHE A 142 5.61 -3.91 3.62
CA PHE A 142 6.28 -5.16 3.96
C PHE A 142 6.62 -5.90 2.68
N TRP A 143 7.91 -6.07 2.41
CA TRP A 143 8.36 -6.84 1.27
C TRP A 143 9.72 -7.47 1.49
N HIS A 144 9.84 -8.73 1.10
CA HIS A 144 11.11 -9.42 1.06
C HIS A 144 11.04 -10.57 0.03
N ARG A 145 12.16 -10.90 -0.63
CA ARG A 145 12.22 -12.00 -1.61
C ARG A 145 11.85 -13.35 -1.01
N ARG A 146 12.26 -13.58 0.24
CA ARG A 146 11.86 -14.74 1.06
C ARG A 146 10.60 -14.41 1.84
N GLN A 147 9.49 -15.09 1.53
CA GLN A 147 8.18 -14.88 2.16
C GLN A 147 8.27 -14.95 3.70
N ILE A 148 9.01 -15.89 4.27
CA ILE A 148 9.17 -16.01 5.73
C ILE A 148 9.72 -14.74 6.40
N LEU A 149 10.60 -14.00 5.73
CA LEU A 149 11.14 -12.75 6.25
C LEU A 149 10.14 -11.60 6.12
N MET A 150 9.32 -11.59 5.07
CA MET A 150 8.19 -10.65 4.94
C MET A 150 7.15 -10.90 6.04
N LEU A 151 6.78 -12.15 6.31
CA LEU A 151 5.86 -12.49 7.40
C LEU A 151 6.42 -12.05 8.76
N ARG A 152 7.73 -12.22 8.99
CA ARG A 152 8.40 -11.69 10.20
C ARG A 152 8.32 -10.16 10.29
N MET A 153 8.49 -9.43 9.18
CA MET A 153 8.33 -7.97 9.16
C MET A 153 6.89 -7.55 9.54
N ILE A 154 5.89 -8.27 9.02
CA ILE A 154 4.47 -8.06 9.35
C ILE A 154 4.24 -8.29 10.85
N MET A 155 4.66 -9.44 11.39
CA MET A 155 4.46 -9.79 12.80
C MET A 155 5.07 -8.77 13.77
N GLU A 156 6.22 -8.19 13.39
CA GLU A 156 6.92 -7.18 14.17
C GLU A 156 6.45 -5.74 13.86
N GLY A 157 5.56 -5.54 12.89
CA GLY A 157 5.10 -4.21 12.46
C GLY A 157 6.22 -3.31 11.90
N ARG A 158 7.29 -3.91 11.34
CA ARG A 158 8.47 -3.17 10.88
C ARG A 158 8.29 -2.67 9.45
N TYR A 159 7.88 -1.42 9.33
CA TYR A 159 7.89 -0.65 8.09
C TYR A 159 8.55 0.71 8.31
N GLN A 160 8.92 1.40 7.22
CA GLN A 160 9.57 2.70 7.30
C GLN A 160 9.05 3.65 6.24
N PHE A 161 8.98 4.94 6.59
CA PHE A 161 8.70 6.03 5.66
C PHE A 161 10.01 6.51 5.01
N SER A 162 10.61 5.69 4.16
CA SER A 162 11.93 5.97 3.57
C SER A 162 11.91 7.10 2.54
N SER A 163 12.98 7.89 2.52
CA SER A 163 13.26 8.81 1.43
C SER A 163 13.64 8.03 0.15
N PRO A 164 13.34 8.57 -1.05
CA PRO A 164 12.72 9.88 -1.30
C PRO A 164 11.18 9.87 -1.38
N GLU A 165 10.52 8.70 -1.31
CA GLU A 165 9.09 8.58 -1.60
C GLU A 165 8.21 9.32 -0.58
N TRP A 166 8.66 9.38 0.67
CA TRP A 166 7.92 9.92 1.80
C TRP A 166 8.29 11.34 2.21
N ASP A 167 9.29 11.96 1.58
CA ASP A 167 9.78 13.30 1.97
C ASP A 167 8.69 14.37 1.81
N ASP A 168 7.96 14.32 0.70
CA ASP A 168 6.91 15.29 0.35
C ASP A 168 5.51 14.92 0.88
N ARG A 169 5.38 13.83 1.66
CA ARG A 169 4.08 13.35 2.18
C ARG A 169 3.80 13.97 3.55
N SER A 170 2.55 14.40 3.75
CA SER A 170 2.12 15.08 4.97
C SER A 170 2.32 14.19 6.20
N SER A 171 2.60 14.82 7.35
CA SER A 171 2.61 14.09 8.63
C SER A 171 1.24 13.52 8.96
N THR A 172 0.16 14.18 8.54
CA THR A 172 -1.23 13.75 8.74
C THR A 172 -1.51 12.38 8.11
N VAL A 173 -1.02 12.11 6.90
CA VAL A 173 -1.23 10.80 6.27
C VAL A 173 -0.33 9.72 6.86
N LYS A 174 0.90 10.09 7.28
CA LYS A 174 1.79 9.17 8.01
C LYS A 174 1.18 8.75 9.35
N ASP A 175 0.55 9.67 10.06
CA ASP A 175 -0.17 9.41 11.31
C ASP A 175 -1.35 8.43 11.10
N LEU A 176 -2.16 8.64 10.05
CA LEU A 176 -3.25 7.71 9.72
C LEU A 176 -2.71 6.30 9.41
N ILE A 177 -1.63 6.20 8.62
CA ILE A 177 -1.00 4.90 8.32
C ILE A 177 -0.53 4.23 9.59
N SER A 178 0.13 4.95 10.49
CA SER A 178 0.66 4.37 11.73
C SER A 178 -0.44 3.88 12.67
N LYS A 179 -1.61 4.53 12.68
CA LYS A 179 -2.77 4.10 13.46
C LYS A 179 -3.55 2.93 12.83
N LEU A 180 -3.43 2.72 11.52
CA LEU A 180 -3.98 1.55 10.82
C LEU A 180 -3.03 0.34 10.86
N LEU A 181 -1.72 0.57 10.75
CA LEU A 181 -0.67 -0.45 10.83
C LEU A 181 -0.18 -0.68 12.27
N GLN A 182 -1.13 -0.69 13.20
CA GLN A 182 -0.89 -1.00 14.61
C GLN A 182 -0.93 -2.52 14.81
N VAL A 183 0.12 -3.08 15.42
CA VAL A 183 0.27 -4.54 15.60
C VAL A 183 -0.76 -5.10 16.57
N ASP A 184 -1.08 -4.34 17.61
CA ASP A 184 -2.17 -4.66 18.53
C ASP A 184 -3.52 -4.32 17.86
N PRO A 185 -4.41 -5.30 17.65
CA PRO A 185 -5.72 -5.05 17.05
C PRO A 185 -6.61 -4.12 17.88
N GLU A 186 -6.46 -4.08 19.21
CA GLU A 186 -7.30 -3.25 20.09
C GLU A 186 -6.94 -1.75 20.01
N GLU A 187 -5.66 -1.46 19.75
CA GLU A 187 -5.15 -0.11 19.55
C GLU A 187 -5.29 0.37 18.08
N ARG A 188 -5.68 -0.54 17.18
CA ARG A 188 -5.88 -0.23 15.76
C ARG A 188 -7.20 0.51 15.56
N LEU A 189 -7.19 1.55 14.73
CA LEU A 189 -8.42 2.29 14.43
C LEU A 189 -9.47 1.39 13.79
N THR A 190 -10.72 1.58 14.20
CA THR A 190 -11.88 1.08 13.45
C THR A 190 -12.12 1.91 12.18
N ALA A 191 -12.95 1.41 11.27
CA ALA A 191 -13.30 2.15 10.05
C ALA A 191 -13.94 3.51 10.35
N ASP A 192 -14.84 3.57 11.34
CA ASP A 192 -15.51 4.82 11.74
C ASP A 192 -14.54 5.82 12.36
N GLN A 193 -13.62 5.35 13.22
CA GLN A 193 -12.59 6.21 13.79
C GLN A 193 -11.61 6.71 12.71
N ALA A 194 -11.24 5.84 11.76
CA ALA A 194 -10.39 6.20 10.64
C ALA A 194 -11.05 7.25 9.74
N LEU A 195 -12.36 7.15 9.47
CA LEU A 195 -13.13 8.15 8.70
C LEU A 195 -13.18 9.53 9.37
N GLN A 196 -13.13 9.57 10.70
CA GLN A 196 -13.07 10.81 11.50
C GLN A 196 -11.65 11.41 11.57
N HIS A 197 -10.65 10.73 11.02
CA HIS A 197 -9.26 11.21 11.06
C HIS A 197 -9.10 12.54 10.30
N PRO A 198 -8.24 13.49 10.76
CA PRO A 198 -8.00 14.77 10.09
C PRO A 198 -7.53 14.65 8.63
N PHE A 199 -7.04 13.48 8.22
CA PHE A 199 -6.72 13.22 6.82
C PHE A 199 -7.97 13.30 5.91
N PHE A 200 -9.15 12.95 6.41
CA PHE A 200 -10.42 12.98 5.70
C PHE A 200 -11.25 14.24 5.98
N GLU A 201 -10.83 15.12 6.86
CA GLU A 201 -11.49 16.42 6.98
C GLU A 201 -11.40 17.15 5.62
N ARG A 202 -12.54 17.63 5.12
CA ARG A 202 -12.52 18.57 4.00
C ARG A 202 -11.75 19.78 4.49
N CYS A 203 -10.78 20.26 3.70
CA CYS A 203 -10.45 21.68 3.75
C CYS A 203 -11.69 22.45 3.29
N GLU A 204 -12.70 22.57 4.16
CA GLU A 204 -13.61 23.69 4.09
C GLU A 204 -12.71 24.93 4.12
N GLY A 205 -12.89 25.78 3.12
CA GLY A 205 -11.93 26.82 2.73
C GLY A 205 -11.32 27.51 3.94
N SER A 206 -10.00 27.71 3.89
CA SER A 206 -9.20 28.40 4.90
C SER A 206 -10.07 29.29 5.78
N GLN A 207 -10.22 28.93 7.06
CA GLN A 207 -10.65 29.89 8.08
C GLN A 207 -9.91 31.20 7.78
N PRO A 208 -10.59 32.34 7.59
CA PRO A 208 -9.91 33.58 7.25
C PRO A 208 -8.83 33.76 8.30
N TRP A 209 -7.58 33.78 7.84
CA TRP A 209 -6.43 33.78 8.71
C TRP A 209 -6.59 34.90 9.74
N ASN A 210 -6.93 34.55 10.99
CA ASN A 210 -7.03 35.47 12.12
C ASN A 210 -5.61 35.78 12.62
N LEU A 211 -4.79 36.29 11.70
CA LEU A 211 -3.43 36.70 11.94
C LEU A 211 -3.48 38.07 12.61
N THR A 212 -2.78 38.19 13.74
CA THR A 212 -2.45 39.50 14.33
C THR A 212 -1.74 40.38 13.29
N PRO A 213 -1.78 41.73 13.42
CA PRO A 213 -1.08 42.62 12.49
C PRO A 213 0.40 42.25 12.26
N ARG A 214 1.08 41.78 13.32
CA ARG A 214 2.47 41.30 13.24
C ARG A 214 2.61 40.01 12.42
N GLN A 215 1.69 39.06 12.58
CA GLN A 215 1.69 37.82 11.79
C GLN A 215 1.31 38.08 10.33
N ARG A 216 0.37 39.00 10.06
CA ARG A 216 0.05 39.44 8.69
C ARG A 216 1.25 40.05 7.99
N PHE A 217 1.98 40.93 8.70
CA PHE A 217 3.21 41.53 8.18
C PHE A 217 4.26 40.45 7.89
N ARG A 218 4.47 39.49 8.80
CA ARG A 218 5.39 38.38 8.56
C ARG A 218 4.99 37.55 7.35
N VAL A 219 3.72 37.14 7.25
CA VAL A 219 3.22 36.37 6.10
C VAL A 219 3.38 37.16 4.80
N ALA A 220 3.13 38.46 4.79
CA ALA A 220 3.37 39.32 3.62
C ALA A 220 4.86 39.35 3.23
N VAL A 221 5.76 39.51 4.20
CA VAL A 221 7.22 39.43 3.96
C VAL A 221 7.62 38.07 3.40
N TRP A 222 7.16 36.96 4.01
CA TRP A 222 7.42 35.61 3.50
C TRP A 222 6.84 35.38 2.12
N THR A 223 5.66 35.94 1.82
CA THR A 223 5.00 35.83 0.51
C THR A 223 5.79 36.60 -0.55
N VAL A 224 6.26 37.82 -0.25
CA VAL A 224 7.11 38.61 -1.15
C VAL A 224 8.47 37.93 -1.34
N LEU A 225 9.07 37.39 -0.28
CA LEU A 225 10.33 36.63 -0.39
C LEU A 225 10.14 35.34 -1.17
N ALA A 226 9.03 34.63 -0.99
CA ALA A 226 8.69 33.42 -1.74
C ALA A 226 8.39 33.75 -3.20
N ALA A 227 7.61 34.79 -3.49
CA ALA A 227 7.33 35.26 -4.84
C ALA A 227 8.60 35.75 -5.55
N GLY A 228 9.47 36.48 -4.83
CA GLY A 228 10.79 36.86 -5.33
C GLY A 228 11.68 35.64 -5.59
N ARG A 229 11.71 34.66 -4.68
CA ARG A 229 12.39 33.39 -4.90
C ARG A 229 11.80 32.60 -6.06
N VAL A 230 10.48 32.60 -6.24
CA VAL A 230 9.79 31.91 -7.34
C VAL A 230 10.05 32.64 -8.65
N ALA A 231 10.00 33.96 -8.72
CA ALA A 231 10.32 34.74 -9.91
C ALA A 231 11.81 34.58 -10.30
N LEU A 232 12.72 34.65 -9.32
CA LEU A 232 14.14 34.34 -9.54
C LEU A 232 14.37 32.85 -9.82
N SER A 233 13.51 31.96 -9.33
CA SER A 233 13.52 30.52 -9.61
C SER A 233 12.93 30.21 -10.98
N THR A 234 11.96 30.96 -11.51
CA THR A 234 11.55 30.79 -12.92
C THR A 234 12.68 31.13 -13.88
N GLN A 235 13.70 31.88 -13.41
CA GLN A 235 15.00 32.07 -14.08
C GLN A 235 16.11 31.11 -13.62
N ARG A 236 15.89 30.29 -12.57
CA ARG A 236 16.86 29.36 -11.95
C ARG A 236 16.36 27.93 -11.71
N VAL A 237 15.20 27.51 -12.24
CA VAL A 237 14.85 26.10 -12.35
C VAL A 237 15.98 25.56 -13.20
N ARG A 238 16.93 24.86 -12.58
CA ARG A 238 18.06 24.31 -13.31
C ARG A 238 17.41 23.49 -14.42
N PRO A 239 17.55 23.88 -15.70
CA PRO A 239 17.00 23.09 -16.78
C PRO A 239 17.55 21.68 -16.57
N LEU A 240 16.69 20.67 -16.68
CA LEU A 240 17.12 19.28 -16.59
C LEU A 240 18.22 19.09 -17.63
N THR A 241 19.48 19.12 -17.19
CA THR A 241 20.59 19.10 -18.12
C THR A 241 20.69 17.70 -18.69
N LYS A 242 20.94 17.59 -19.99
CA LYS A 242 21.14 16.29 -20.66
C LYS A 242 22.19 15.45 -19.93
N SER A 243 23.21 16.09 -19.35
CA SER A 243 24.23 15.43 -18.52
C SER A 243 23.71 14.86 -17.19
N ALA A 244 22.74 15.51 -16.52
CA ALA A 244 22.14 15.00 -15.30
C ALA A 244 21.24 13.79 -15.58
N LEU A 245 20.43 13.86 -16.64
CA LEU A 245 19.60 12.74 -17.11
C LEU A 245 20.43 11.52 -17.55
N LEU A 246 21.57 11.74 -18.20
CA LEU A 246 22.44 10.65 -18.66
C LEU A 246 23.25 10.01 -17.53
N ARG A 247 23.47 10.72 -16.41
CA ARG A 247 24.26 10.21 -15.29
C ARG A 247 23.44 9.28 -14.40
N ASP A 248 22.28 9.75 -13.95
CA ASP A 248 21.36 8.96 -13.14
C ASP A 248 19.93 9.48 -13.32
N PRO A 249 19.19 8.96 -14.31
CA PRO A 249 17.81 9.37 -14.55
C PRO A 249 16.87 8.91 -13.42
N TYR A 250 17.24 7.87 -12.67
CA TYR A 250 16.43 7.34 -11.58
C TYR A 250 16.55 8.19 -10.31
N ALA A 251 17.61 8.97 -10.11
CA ALA A 251 17.69 9.92 -8.98
C ALA A 251 16.54 10.94 -8.97
N LEU A 252 16.00 11.31 -10.14
CA LEU A 252 14.98 12.33 -10.28
C LEU A 252 13.58 11.72 -10.21
N ARG A 253 12.86 11.94 -9.10
CA ARG A 253 11.52 11.39 -8.86
C ARG A 253 10.52 11.54 -10.03
N PRO A 254 10.40 12.70 -10.71
CA PRO A 254 9.48 12.82 -11.85
C PRO A 254 9.90 11.99 -13.07
N VAL A 255 11.21 11.90 -13.33
CA VAL A 255 11.77 11.14 -14.45
C VAL A 255 11.61 9.64 -14.20
N ARG A 256 11.95 9.18 -12.98
CA ARG A 256 11.74 7.80 -12.53
C ARG A 256 10.30 7.35 -12.77
N ARG A 257 9.30 8.13 -12.33
CA ARG A 257 7.88 7.81 -12.54
C ARG A 257 7.50 7.66 -14.01
N LEU A 258 8.03 8.53 -14.88
CA LEU A 258 7.79 8.44 -16.32
C LEU A 258 8.41 7.19 -16.93
N ILE A 259 9.64 6.87 -16.55
CA ILE A 259 10.35 5.66 -17.01
C ILE A 259 9.54 4.43 -16.60
N ASP A 260 9.18 4.30 -15.33
CA ASP A 260 8.47 3.14 -14.84
C ASP A 260 7.08 2.98 -15.48
N GLY A 261 6.33 4.09 -15.64
CA GLY A 261 5.02 4.07 -16.29
C GLY A 261 5.12 3.66 -17.76
N CYS A 262 6.16 4.09 -18.47
CA CYS A 262 6.42 3.63 -19.84
C CYS A 262 6.84 2.17 -19.89
N ALA A 263 7.73 1.74 -18.98
CA ALA A 263 8.19 0.35 -18.90
C ALA A 263 7.02 -0.61 -18.67
N PHE A 264 6.09 -0.27 -17.78
CA PHE A 264 4.90 -1.08 -17.56
C PHE A 264 3.96 -1.10 -18.77
N ARG A 265 3.75 0.02 -19.46
CA ARG A 265 2.91 0.01 -20.68
C ARG A 265 3.49 -0.86 -21.80
N LEU A 266 4.81 -0.90 -21.92
CA LEU A 266 5.51 -1.71 -22.93
C LEU A 266 5.61 -3.18 -22.51
N TYR A 267 5.99 -3.46 -21.27
CA TYR A 267 6.37 -4.80 -20.80
C TYR A 267 5.41 -5.43 -19.79
N GLY A 268 4.34 -4.72 -19.39
CA GLY A 268 3.39 -5.20 -18.37
C GLY A 268 2.73 -6.52 -18.73
N HIS A 269 2.61 -6.83 -20.03
CA HIS A 269 2.11 -8.12 -20.52
C HIS A 269 3.05 -9.32 -20.22
N TRP A 270 4.32 -9.07 -19.87
CA TRP A 270 5.28 -10.09 -19.45
C TRP A 270 5.25 -10.34 -17.94
N VAL A 271 4.56 -9.49 -17.17
CA VAL A 271 4.33 -9.71 -15.74
C VAL A 271 3.21 -10.75 -15.60
N LYS A 272 3.54 -11.92 -15.05
CA LYS A 272 2.55 -13.00 -14.83
C LYS A 272 1.38 -12.46 -14.01
N LYS A 273 0.16 -12.63 -14.52
CA LYS A 273 -1.09 -12.31 -13.80
C LYS A 273 -1.44 -13.49 -12.87
N GLY A 274 -1.16 -13.35 -11.57
CA GLY A 274 -1.41 -14.39 -10.55
C GLY A 274 -0.95 -13.97 -9.15
N GLU A 275 -1.19 -14.79 -8.13
CA GLU A 275 -1.03 -14.52 -6.68
C GLU A 275 0.35 -14.00 -6.21
N GLN A 276 1.38 -14.07 -7.06
CA GLN A 276 2.73 -13.53 -6.79
C GLN A 276 3.01 -12.20 -7.51
N GLN A 277 1.96 -11.43 -7.85
CA GLN A 277 2.11 -10.11 -8.45
C GLN A 277 2.75 -9.13 -7.47
N ASN A 278 3.92 -8.62 -7.82
CA ASN A 278 4.53 -7.50 -7.12
C ASN A 278 5.26 -6.62 -8.12
N ARG A 279 5.00 -5.31 -8.10
CA ARG A 279 5.70 -4.31 -8.92
C ARG A 279 7.22 -4.39 -8.74
N ALA A 280 7.71 -4.74 -7.55
CA ALA A 280 9.14 -4.97 -7.30
C ALA A 280 9.74 -6.06 -8.21
N ALA A 281 8.93 -6.98 -8.74
CA ALA A 281 9.37 -8.00 -9.70
C ALA A 281 9.81 -7.41 -11.04
N LEU A 282 9.26 -6.27 -11.48
CA LEU A 282 9.67 -5.58 -12.71
C LEU A 282 11.11 -5.06 -12.65
N PHE A 283 11.62 -4.80 -11.45
CA PHE A 283 12.95 -4.23 -11.22
C PHE A 283 13.97 -5.26 -10.72
N GLN A 284 13.65 -6.56 -10.82
CA GLN A 284 14.61 -7.62 -10.47
C GLN A 284 15.70 -7.72 -11.54
N HIS A 285 16.96 -7.62 -11.12
CA HIS A 285 18.13 -7.76 -12.00
C HIS A 285 18.47 -9.21 -12.36
N GLN A 286 17.74 -10.19 -11.82
CA GLN A 286 17.88 -11.61 -12.14
C GLN A 286 16.50 -12.19 -12.42
N PRO A 287 16.35 -12.99 -13.50
CA PRO A 287 15.09 -13.68 -13.74
C PRO A 287 14.79 -14.63 -12.57
N PRO A 288 13.50 -14.84 -12.23
CA PRO A 288 13.13 -15.90 -11.30
C PRO A 288 13.68 -17.23 -11.85
N GLY A 289 14.43 -17.94 -11.01
CA GLY A 289 15.01 -19.23 -11.39
C GLY A 289 13.94 -20.21 -11.90
N PRO A 290 14.28 -21.13 -12.80
CA PRO A 290 13.31 -22.01 -13.43
C PRO A 290 12.72 -22.97 -12.39
N PHE A 291 11.43 -22.76 -12.05
CA PHE A 291 10.48 -23.62 -11.34
C PHE A 291 10.90 -24.28 -9.99
N PRO A 292 10.00 -24.34 -8.99
CA PRO A 292 10.23 -25.17 -7.82
C PRO A 292 10.09 -26.64 -8.23
N ILE A 293 11.19 -27.40 -8.19
CA ILE A 293 11.15 -28.85 -8.23
C ILE A 293 10.55 -29.30 -6.89
N THR A 294 9.34 -29.85 -6.94
CA THR A 294 8.74 -30.64 -5.87
C THR A 294 9.53 -31.96 -5.73
N GLY A 295 10.26 -32.15 -4.64
CA GLY A 295 10.97 -33.40 -4.31
C GLY A 295 11.71 -33.28 -2.98
N PRO A 296 11.81 -34.37 -2.19
CA PRO A 296 11.76 -34.33 -0.73
C PRO A 296 13.07 -33.93 -0.07
N GLU A 297 12.92 -33.48 1.18
CA GLU A 297 13.96 -33.20 2.15
C GLU A 297 15.05 -34.29 2.17
N GLU A 298 16.31 -33.88 1.99
CA GLU A 298 17.44 -34.65 2.50
C GLU A 298 18.15 -33.80 3.54
N GLU A 299 18.10 -34.30 4.79
CA GLU A 299 19.02 -33.99 5.86
C GLU A 299 20.47 -34.20 5.37
N GLY A 300 21.31 -33.20 5.62
CA GLY A 300 22.73 -33.27 5.32
C GLY A 300 23.48 -32.32 6.23
N ASP A 301 23.71 -32.78 7.46
CA ASP A 301 24.52 -32.12 8.46
C ASP A 301 26.01 -32.12 8.09
N SER A 302 26.74 -31.16 8.67
CA SER A 302 28.20 -31.05 8.78
C SER A 302 29.03 -30.62 7.56
N ALA A 303 29.57 -29.40 7.65
CA ALA A 303 31.01 -29.16 7.57
C ALA A 303 31.33 -27.78 8.14
N ALA A 304 31.98 -27.76 9.30
CA ALA A 304 32.49 -26.57 9.95
C ALA A 304 33.92 -26.22 9.45
N ILE A 305 34.33 -24.98 9.77
CA ILE A 305 35.71 -24.47 10.02
C ILE A 305 36.49 -23.95 8.78
N PRO A 306 37.31 -22.86 8.85
CA PRO A 306 37.55 -21.87 9.94
C PRO A 306 37.44 -20.39 9.54
N GLU A 307 37.37 -19.56 10.59
CA GLU A 307 37.86 -18.18 10.65
C GLU A 307 39.37 -18.11 10.38
N GLU A 308 39.81 -17.34 9.38
CA GLU A 308 41.12 -16.69 9.33
C GLU A 308 41.08 -15.65 8.20
N ASP A 309 41.04 -14.36 8.57
CA ASP A 309 41.68 -13.23 7.86
C ASP A 309 41.15 -11.91 8.45
N ALA A 310 41.51 -11.68 9.70
CA ALA A 310 41.61 -10.34 10.24
C ALA A 310 43.10 -9.97 10.34
N VAL A 311 43.38 -8.69 10.10
CA VAL A 311 44.59 -7.94 10.48
C VAL A 311 45.64 -7.73 9.37
N LEU A 312 45.55 -6.60 8.64
CA LEU A 312 46.44 -5.40 8.70
C LEU A 312 46.56 -4.67 7.35
N ALA A 313 46.14 -3.41 7.32
CA ALA A 313 47.00 -2.28 6.93
C ALA A 313 46.29 -0.95 7.23
N LEU A 314 46.74 -0.29 8.30
CA LEU A 314 46.58 1.16 8.48
C LEU A 314 47.58 1.87 7.57
N GLY A 315 47.07 2.84 6.81
CA GLY A 315 47.78 3.87 6.07
C GLY A 315 46.79 4.97 5.71
#